data_AF-A0A9D2DKA5-F1
#
_entry.id   AF-A0A9D2DKA5-F1
#
_cell.length_a   1.000
_cell.length_b   1.000
_cell.length_c   1.000
_cell.angle_alpha   90.00
_cell.angle_beta   90.00
_cell.angle_gamma   90.00
#
_symmetry.space_group_name_H-M   'P 1'
#
loop_
_entity.id
_entity.type
_entity.pdbx_description
1 polymer ?
#
loop_
_entity_poly.entity_id
_entity_poly.type
_entity_poly.pdbx_seq_one_letter_code
_entity_poly.pdbx_strand_id
1 'polypeptide(L)'
;MTGIERLHKLIADIDVSADTELWYILRDGTEGDWDCEERDGKTLSSTLAAIADQIEREQGGRVSRMLVLSVVTEMERHVSGVEGAEDSPVARWARELREALGGNGRDPAADVSVSAYDLLPQEDREAIAWVREHGGLDAVKRRWECLSYYADPVPRSCMEKRLARLQRQIDESHAALRRRNQRIKELGCRVNDLMIENTELRKRTMPEGMEWPRYDTGELVDFGDEVDRGDGDSAWVDKVVFYGDQWRLFDRYGCEINEDMMGPGERVKRTAVLASDGEPLEVGQTVWHEDGTELRVLGFKHEEDGERIVSVEYMDGPTNWSEVRSLSLTHQRPVLDADGVEVEVGDDLYTVGGMFKFHVSAIDKKSGRIATEAMFALDKWADPKMLTHRAPVLAADGRPLREGETVWLNERGSKSKLVDRGEPLKVVAFDKNGSVGVLDRDGIALGETSPWWFNPSCLTHERPDSWERVEEDAKKYPCHYFGHERNTCDGCPAHSVYGSCRPVMTSDLVRRCRALAERERGEA
;
A
#
# COMPACT_ATOMS: atom_id res chain seq x y z
N MET A 1 29.25 4.46 11.59
CA MET A 1 27.96 5.04 11.99
C MET A 1 28.03 5.26 13.49
N THR A 2 28.10 6.51 13.94
CA THR A 2 28.20 6.86 15.36
C THR A 2 26.91 6.49 16.12
N GLY A 3 26.96 6.44 17.45
CA GLY A 3 25.77 6.17 18.26
C GLY A 3 24.63 7.18 18.00
N ILE A 4 25.00 8.44 17.76
CA ILE A 4 24.09 9.54 17.42
C ILE A 4 23.44 9.32 16.05
N GLU A 5 24.22 8.93 15.03
CA GLU A 5 23.68 8.63 13.68
C GLU A 5 22.68 7.45 13.70
N ARG A 6 22.85 6.49 14.61
CA ARG A 6 21.88 5.40 14.81
C ARG A 6 20.61 5.88 15.51
N LEU A 7 20.73 6.80 16.46
CA LEU A 7 19.60 7.38 17.18
C LEU A 7 18.75 8.27 16.27
N HIS A 8 19.40 9.08 15.43
CA HIS A 8 18.74 9.85 14.36
C HIS A 8 18.00 8.95 13.37
N LYS A 9 18.61 7.85 12.96
CA LYS A 9 17.95 6.86 12.09
C LYS A 9 16.74 6.21 12.77
N LEU A 10 16.86 5.84 14.05
CA LEU A 10 15.78 5.23 14.80
C LEU A 10 14.60 6.21 15.01
N ILE A 11 14.89 7.50 15.23
CA ILE A 11 13.87 8.54 15.37
C ILE A 11 13.19 8.86 14.03
N ALA A 12 13.95 8.86 12.92
CA ALA A 12 13.38 9.07 11.58
C ALA A 12 12.42 7.94 11.14
N ASP A 13 12.59 6.74 11.70
CA ASP A 13 11.74 5.58 11.43
C ASP A 13 10.49 5.51 12.33
N ILE A 14 10.35 6.40 13.33
CA ILE A 14 9.17 6.48 14.22
C ILE A 14 8.38 7.75 13.88
N ASP A 15 7.16 7.60 13.38
CA ASP A 15 6.22 8.69 13.16
C ASP A 15 5.62 9.14 14.51
N VAL A 16 6.13 10.24 15.07
CA VAL A 16 5.71 10.77 16.38
C VAL A 16 5.14 12.19 16.20
N SER A 17 3.84 12.28 15.99
CA SER A 17 3.11 13.53 15.77
C SER A 17 2.76 14.32 17.06
N ALA A 18 3.49 14.14 18.16
CA ALA A 18 3.03 14.63 19.47
C ALA A 18 3.92 15.62 20.25
N ASP A 19 5.17 15.91 19.86
CA ASP A 19 5.90 17.01 20.52
C ASP A 19 7.04 17.60 19.66
N THR A 20 6.72 18.69 18.95
CA THR A 20 7.60 19.32 17.95
C THR A 20 8.91 19.84 18.54
N GLU A 21 8.92 20.37 19.77
CA GLU A 21 10.13 21.01 20.33
C GLU A 21 11.22 20.01 20.73
N LEU A 22 10.85 18.86 21.32
CA LEU A 22 11.82 17.82 21.68
C LEU A 22 12.43 17.19 20.42
N TRP A 23 11.64 17.08 19.35
CA TRP A 23 12.11 16.58 18.05
C TRP A 23 13.17 17.50 17.44
N TYR A 24 12.98 18.83 17.49
CA TYR A 24 14.00 19.78 17.02
C TYR A 24 15.29 19.74 17.86
N ILE A 25 15.19 19.57 19.18
CA ILE A 25 16.38 19.44 20.06
C ILE A 25 17.16 18.15 19.76
N LEU A 26 16.45 17.02 19.58
CA LEU A 26 17.06 15.72 19.28
C LEU A 26 17.62 15.64 17.85
N ARG A 27 17.00 16.33 16.89
CA ARG A 27 17.41 16.36 15.48
C ARG A 27 18.57 17.31 15.22
N ASP A 28 18.52 18.53 15.79
CA ASP A 28 19.40 19.64 15.38
C ASP A 28 20.33 20.18 16.50
N GLY A 29 20.20 19.73 17.75
CA GLY A 29 20.96 20.26 18.88
C GLY A 29 22.45 19.87 18.88
N THR A 30 23.34 20.82 19.16
CA THR A 30 24.78 20.59 19.40
C THR A 30 25.03 20.27 20.87
N GLU A 31 26.14 19.61 21.23
CA GLU A 31 26.43 19.16 22.61
C GLU A 31 26.29 20.27 23.69
N GLY A 32 26.43 21.55 23.33
CA GLY A 32 26.21 22.70 24.22
C GLY A 32 24.75 23.13 24.42
N ASP A 33 23.83 22.75 23.51
CA ASP A 33 22.39 23.03 23.63
C ASP A 33 21.70 22.09 24.64
N TRP A 34 22.42 21.06 25.10
CA TRP A 34 21.93 20.02 26.00
C TRP A 34 22.31 20.28 27.46
N ASP A 35 23.09 21.33 27.71
CA ASP A 35 23.50 21.81 29.04
C ASP A 35 22.44 22.79 29.63
N CYS A 36 21.16 22.53 29.32
CA CYS A 36 20.06 23.32 29.82
C CYS A 36 19.82 23.04 31.31
N GLU A 37 20.24 24.00 32.15
CA GLU A 37 19.83 24.11 33.55
C GLU A 37 18.29 24.05 33.68
N GLU A 38 17.83 23.38 34.74
CA GLU A 38 16.43 23.16 35.12
C GLU A 38 15.51 24.33 34.76
N ARG A 39 14.78 24.20 33.64
CA ARG A 39 13.57 24.99 33.38
C ARG A 39 12.35 24.10 33.51
N ASP A 40 11.41 24.55 34.33
CA ASP A 40 10.09 23.96 34.61
C ASP A 40 10.05 22.66 35.42
N GLY A 41 11.13 22.32 36.13
CA GLY A 41 11.12 21.26 37.17
C GLY A 41 10.90 19.84 36.63
N LYS A 42 11.02 19.65 35.30
CA LYS A 42 11.00 18.34 34.65
C LYS A 42 12.39 18.06 34.11
N THR A 43 13.04 17.03 34.65
CA THR A 43 14.34 16.57 34.14
C THR A 43 14.16 15.89 32.78
N LEU A 44 15.17 15.94 31.91
CA LEU A 44 15.20 15.19 30.65
C LEU A 44 14.87 13.69 30.88
N SER A 45 15.32 13.15 32.02
CA SER A 45 14.98 11.81 32.50
C SER A 45 13.46 11.59 32.67
N SER A 46 12.73 12.56 33.23
CA SER A 46 11.27 12.48 33.39
C SER A 46 10.52 12.49 32.05
N THR A 47 11.01 13.24 31.06
CA THR A 47 10.42 13.32 29.72
C THR A 47 10.68 12.05 28.91
N LEU A 48 11.90 11.52 28.97
CA LEU A 48 12.25 10.25 28.31
C LEU A 48 11.51 9.05 28.93
N ALA A 49 11.30 9.06 30.25
CA ALA A 49 10.47 8.06 30.93
C ALA A 49 9.01 8.11 30.46
N ALA A 50 8.44 9.31 30.27
CA ALA A 50 7.08 9.47 29.75
C ALA A 50 6.92 8.96 28.31
N ILE A 51 7.92 9.18 27.45
CA ILE A 51 7.96 8.69 26.07
C ILE A 51 8.10 7.16 26.04
N ALA A 52 8.96 6.58 26.89
CA ALA A 52 9.09 5.13 27.01
C ALA A 52 7.76 4.49 27.46
N ASP A 53 7.08 5.08 28.44
CA ASP A 53 5.74 4.66 28.90
C ASP A 53 4.65 4.83 27.83
N GLN A 54 4.76 5.83 26.96
CA GLN A 54 3.87 6.04 25.82
C GLN A 54 4.06 4.92 24.78
N ILE A 55 5.31 4.64 24.40
CA ILE A 55 5.67 3.57 23.45
C ILE A 55 5.26 2.20 23.98
N GLU A 56 5.45 1.94 25.28
CA GLU A 56 5.00 0.68 25.90
C GLU A 56 3.48 0.52 25.87
N ARG A 57 2.72 1.61 26.01
CA ARG A 57 1.24 1.60 25.95
C ARG A 57 0.71 1.37 24.54
N GLU A 58 1.36 1.93 23.52
CA GLU A 58 0.88 1.88 22.14
C GLU A 58 1.30 0.58 21.40
N GLN A 59 2.43 -0.02 21.77
CA GLN A 59 3.03 -1.15 21.02
C GLN A 59 3.00 -2.52 21.72
N GLY A 60 2.33 -2.65 22.88
CA GLY A 60 2.00 -3.98 23.43
C GLY A 60 3.16 -4.81 24.01
N GLY A 61 4.12 -4.18 24.70
CA GLY A 61 4.94 -4.81 25.77
C GLY A 61 6.39 -5.26 25.46
N ARG A 62 7.26 -5.04 26.48
CA ARG A 62 8.61 -5.58 26.84
C ARG A 62 9.75 -5.66 25.82
N VAL A 63 9.51 -5.75 24.51
CA VAL A 63 10.59 -5.84 23.50
C VAL A 63 11.36 -4.51 23.41
N SER A 64 10.68 -3.38 23.59
CA SER A 64 11.25 -2.03 23.49
C SER A 64 12.21 -1.69 24.64
N ARG A 65 11.93 -2.13 25.87
CA ARG A 65 12.79 -1.88 27.04
C ARG A 65 14.16 -2.53 26.90
N MET A 66 14.23 -3.70 26.25
CA MET A 66 15.47 -4.41 25.98
C MET A 66 16.32 -3.69 24.91
N LEU A 67 15.66 -3.12 23.89
CA LEU A 67 16.30 -2.32 22.84
C LEU A 67 16.87 -1.02 23.40
N VAL A 68 16.10 -0.29 24.22
CA VAL A 68 16.56 0.93 24.88
C VAL A 68 17.74 0.64 25.82
N LEU A 69 17.68 -0.42 26.62
CA LEU A 69 18.80 -0.81 27.49
C LEU A 69 20.05 -1.25 26.71
N SER A 70 19.87 -1.87 25.54
CA SER A 70 21.00 -2.25 24.66
C SER A 70 21.73 -1.02 24.11
N VAL A 71 20.98 0.02 23.71
CA VAL A 71 21.54 1.28 23.22
C VAL A 71 22.29 2.01 24.33
N VAL A 72 21.72 2.07 25.54
CA VAL A 72 22.39 2.66 26.72
C VAL A 72 23.69 1.94 27.06
N THR A 73 23.70 0.61 26.99
CA THR A 73 24.90 -0.20 27.28
C THR A 73 26.00 -0.01 26.23
N GLU A 74 25.61 0.18 24.96
CA GLU A 74 26.55 0.45 23.86
C GLU A 74 27.15 1.88 23.96
N MET A 75 26.35 2.86 24.40
CA MET A 75 26.81 4.23 24.66
C MET A 75 27.86 4.27 25.79
N GLU A 76 27.63 3.56 26.90
CA GLU A 76 28.60 3.44 27.98
C GLU A 76 29.91 2.78 27.52
N ARG A 77 29.82 1.73 26.68
CA ARG A 77 31.00 1.05 26.16
C ARG A 77 31.87 1.95 25.28
N HIS A 78 31.27 2.94 24.62
CA HIS A 78 32.01 3.96 23.87
C HIS A 78 32.62 5.04 24.76
N VAL A 79 31.95 5.41 25.86
CA VAL A 79 32.44 6.44 26.81
C VAL A 79 33.56 5.90 27.71
N SER A 80 33.50 4.64 28.13
CA SER A 80 34.51 3.98 28.97
C SER A 80 35.88 3.79 28.29
N GLY A 81 36.00 4.13 27.00
CA GLY A 81 37.28 4.17 26.27
C GLY A 81 38.05 5.49 26.42
N VAL A 82 37.48 6.50 27.08
CA VAL A 82 38.07 7.84 27.25
C VAL A 82 38.51 8.01 28.71
N GLU A 83 39.81 8.14 28.95
CA GLU A 83 40.34 8.38 30.30
C GLU A 83 39.76 9.68 30.89
N GLY A 84 39.11 9.59 32.06
CA GLY A 84 38.52 10.73 32.78
C GLY A 84 37.00 10.91 32.62
N ALA A 85 36.29 9.99 31.96
CA ALA A 85 34.87 10.14 31.65
C ALA A 85 33.87 9.73 32.75
N GLU A 86 34.30 9.38 33.97
CA GLU A 86 33.39 8.94 35.05
C GLU A 86 32.42 10.04 35.51
N ASP A 87 32.76 11.30 35.30
CA ASP A 87 31.92 12.49 35.58
C ASP A 87 31.30 13.11 34.31
N SER A 88 31.41 12.43 33.16
CA SER A 88 30.79 12.87 31.91
C SER A 88 29.27 13.01 32.06
N PRO A 89 28.63 14.04 31.46
CA PRO A 89 27.18 14.16 31.36
C PRO A 89 26.52 12.86 30.86
N VAL A 90 27.17 12.16 29.93
CA VAL A 90 26.68 10.88 29.37
C VAL A 90 26.69 9.75 30.40
N ALA A 91 27.73 9.67 31.24
CA ALA A 91 27.83 8.67 32.32
C ALA A 91 26.87 8.97 33.48
N ARG A 92 26.49 10.24 33.66
CA ARG A 92 25.46 10.69 34.59
C ARG A 92 24.06 10.33 34.07
N TRP A 93 23.77 10.67 32.82
CA TRP A 93 22.50 10.35 32.17
C TRP A 93 22.24 8.84 32.07
N ALA A 94 23.25 8.03 31.75
CA ALA A 94 23.10 6.58 31.72
C ALA A 94 22.74 5.98 33.10
N ARG A 95 23.26 6.56 34.18
CA ARG A 95 22.89 6.22 35.57
C ARG A 95 21.46 6.60 35.87
N GLU A 96 21.07 7.84 35.59
CA GLU A 96 19.72 8.35 35.83
C GLU A 96 18.65 7.58 35.03
N LEU A 97 18.94 7.20 33.78
CA LEU A 97 18.05 6.39 32.96
C LEU A 97 17.86 4.97 33.51
N ARG A 98 18.92 4.35 34.06
CA ARG A 98 18.82 3.03 34.71
C ARG A 98 18.00 3.08 35.99
N GLU A 99 18.13 4.16 36.75
CA GLU A 99 17.39 4.36 37.98
C GLU A 99 15.90 4.63 37.69
N ALA A 100 15.60 5.45 36.68
CA ALA A 100 14.23 5.67 36.19
C ALA A 100 13.57 4.38 35.65
N LEU A 101 14.36 3.48 35.04
CA LEU A 101 13.92 2.16 34.58
C LEU A 101 13.94 1.09 35.70
N GLY A 102 14.11 1.46 36.98
CA GLY A 102 13.97 0.55 38.13
C GLY A 102 15.11 -0.45 38.34
N GLY A 103 16.29 -0.20 37.76
CA GLY A 103 17.48 -1.03 37.99
C GLY A 103 18.13 -0.73 39.34
N ASN A 104 17.85 -1.52 40.37
CA ASN A 104 18.63 -1.46 41.61
C ASN A 104 20.09 -1.84 41.30
N GLY A 105 21.02 -0.93 41.61
CA GLY A 105 22.46 -1.02 41.29
C GLY A 105 23.18 -2.23 41.87
N ARG A 106 22.98 -3.40 41.27
CA ARG A 106 23.85 -4.56 41.36
C ARG A 106 24.41 -4.89 39.99
N ASP A 107 25.69 -5.22 39.98
CA ASP A 107 26.49 -5.59 38.83
C ASP A 107 25.77 -6.61 37.92
N PRO A 108 25.40 -6.24 36.67
CA PRO A 108 24.63 -7.09 35.78
C PRO A 108 25.46 -8.22 35.15
N ALA A 109 26.77 -8.31 35.38
CA ALA A 109 27.56 -9.43 34.88
C ALA A 109 27.17 -10.79 35.51
N ALA A 110 26.41 -10.78 36.62
CA ALA A 110 26.03 -11.99 37.35
C ALA A 110 24.56 -12.43 37.19
N ASP A 111 23.67 -11.61 36.60
CA ASP A 111 22.21 -11.89 36.59
C ASP A 111 21.53 -11.75 35.22
N VAL A 112 22.32 -11.73 34.13
CA VAL A 112 21.81 -11.94 32.76
C VAL A 112 22.04 -13.40 32.37
N SER A 113 21.31 -14.31 33.01
CA SER A 113 21.24 -15.71 32.55
C SER A 113 19.82 -16.24 32.48
N VAL A 114 18.84 -15.40 32.13
CA VAL A 114 17.66 -15.92 31.42
C VAL A 114 18.04 -15.87 29.95
N SER A 115 18.69 -16.94 29.48
CA SER A 115 19.01 -17.10 28.08
C SER A 115 17.72 -17.03 27.27
N ALA A 116 17.75 -16.57 26.01
CA ALA A 116 16.61 -16.72 25.10
C ALA A 116 16.11 -18.19 25.04
N TYR A 117 17.01 -19.14 25.36
CA TYR A 117 16.70 -20.53 25.60
C TYR A 117 15.70 -20.76 26.75
N ASP A 118 15.82 -20.06 27.87
CA ASP A 118 14.98 -20.25 29.06
C ASP A 118 13.56 -19.71 28.87
N LEU A 119 13.34 -18.84 27.89
CA LEU A 119 12.03 -18.34 27.47
C LEU A 119 11.29 -19.31 26.54
N LEU A 120 11.97 -20.31 25.99
CA LEU A 120 11.34 -21.32 25.15
C LEU A 120 10.50 -22.29 25.99
N PRO A 121 9.36 -22.77 25.46
CA PRO A 121 8.65 -23.90 26.02
C PRO A 121 9.60 -25.07 26.30
N GLN A 122 9.37 -25.81 27.39
CA GLN A 122 10.25 -26.90 27.81
C GLN A 122 10.56 -27.91 26.70
N GLU A 123 9.59 -28.23 25.85
CA GLU A 123 9.74 -29.13 24.70
C GLU A 123 10.73 -28.59 23.64
N ASP A 124 10.74 -27.28 23.41
CA ASP A 124 11.66 -26.62 22.47
C ASP A 124 13.08 -26.56 23.05
N ARG A 125 13.20 -26.39 24.38
CA ARG A 125 14.49 -26.53 25.08
C ARG A 125 15.02 -27.95 24.96
N GLU A 126 14.19 -28.96 25.24
CA GLU A 126 14.55 -30.38 25.09
C GLU A 126 14.93 -30.73 23.64
N ALA A 127 14.23 -30.18 22.64
CA ALA A 127 14.57 -30.36 21.23
C ALA A 127 15.93 -29.73 20.88
N ILE A 128 16.21 -28.51 21.35
CA ILE A 128 17.50 -27.85 21.12
C ILE A 128 18.64 -28.58 21.85
N ALA A 129 18.41 -29.05 23.09
CA ALA A 129 19.37 -29.87 23.82
C ALA A 129 19.69 -31.17 23.06
N TRP A 130 18.66 -31.86 22.58
CA TRP A 130 18.81 -33.07 21.77
C TRP A 130 19.61 -32.81 20.50
N VAL A 131 19.32 -31.71 19.77
CA VAL A 131 20.07 -31.31 18.57
C VAL A 131 21.54 -31.06 18.88
N ARG A 132 21.85 -30.43 20.03
CA ARG A 132 23.22 -30.19 20.48
C ARG A 132 23.95 -31.50 20.82
N GLU A 133 23.31 -32.40 21.56
CA GLU A 133 23.87 -33.73 21.89
C GLU A 133 24.17 -34.57 20.65
N HIS A 134 23.44 -34.34 19.55
CA HIS A 134 23.60 -35.07 18.29
C HIS A 134 24.51 -34.36 17.28
N GLY A 135 25.40 -33.48 17.75
CA GLY A 135 26.43 -32.84 16.92
C GLY A 135 25.98 -31.56 16.21
N GLY A 136 24.86 -30.97 16.63
CA GLY A 136 24.31 -29.74 16.05
C GLY A 136 23.38 -29.97 14.87
N LEU A 137 22.75 -28.89 14.42
CA LEU A 137 21.68 -28.91 13.41
C LEU A 137 22.12 -29.59 12.10
N ASP A 138 23.35 -29.33 11.63
CA ASP A 138 23.88 -29.91 10.40
C ASP A 138 24.21 -31.40 10.51
N ALA A 139 24.54 -31.89 11.70
CA ALA A 139 24.75 -33.32 11.94
C ALA A 139 23.42 -34.06 12.00
N VAL A 140 22.41 -33.47 12.67
CA VAL A 140 21.04 -33.96 12.68
C VAL A 140 20.46 -33.97 11.27
N LYS A 141 20.64 -32.89 10.49
CA LYS A 141 20.13 -32.76 9.12
C LYS A 141 20.77 -33.79 8.19
N ARG A 142 22.10 -33.95 8.23
CA ARG A 142 22.80 -35.02 7.47
C ARG A 142 22.35 -36.42 7.87
N ARG A 143 22.13 -36.65 9.17
CA ARG A 143 21.63 -37.94 9.67
C ARG A 143 20.18 -38.19 9.21
N TRP A 144 19.35 -37.15 9.14
CA TRP A 144 17.98 -37.22 8.66
C TRP A 144 17.90 -37.43 7.14
N GLU A 145 18.75 -36.75 6.38
CA GLU A 145 18.92 -36.97 4.93
C GLU A 145 19.41 -38.40 4.63
N CYS A 146 20.34 -38.94 5.43
CA CYS A 146 20.78 -40.33 5.34
C CYS A 146 19.70 -41.35 5.78
N LEU A 147 18.87 -41.01 6.77
CA LEU A 147 17.80 -41.87 7.29
C LEU A 147 16.51 -41.83 6.47
N SER A 148 16.32 -40.80 5.64
CA SER A 148 15.16 -40.66 4.74
C SER A 148 15.02 -41.82 3.74
N TYR A 149 16.06 -42.63 3.58
CA TYR A 149 16.04 -43.81 2.74
C TYR A 149 15.60 -45.10 3.48
N TYR A 150 15.68 -45.18 4.82
CA TYR A 150 15.36 -46.43 5.55
C TYR A 150 14.90 -46.35 7.04
N ALA A 151 14.56 -45.19 7.63
CA ALA A 151 14.10 -45.16 9.04
C ALA A 151 12.83 -44.34 9.31
N ASP A 152 12.07 -44.84 10.28
CA ASP A 152 10.75 -44.40 10.70
C ASP A 152 10.64 -42.88 10.91
N PRO A 153 9.60 -42.23 10.34
CA PRO A 153 9.36 -40.80 10.52
C PRO A 153 9.12 -40.45 11.99
N VAL A 154 9.48 -39.22 12.38
CA VAL A 154 9.12 -38.60 13.67
C VAL A 154 7.68 -39.01 14.03
N PRO A 155 7.42 -39.56 15.23
CA PRO A 155 6.11 -40.11 15.55
C PRO A 155 5.04 -39.08 15.23
N ARG A 156 4.17 -39.41 14.28
CA ARG A 156 3.09 -38.56 13.77
C ARG A 156 2.27 -37.90 14.91
N SER A 157 2.19 -38.59 16.03
CA SER A 157 1.57 -38.14 17.28
C SER A 157 2.17 -36.86 17.89
N CYS A 158 3.45 -36.55 17.67
CA CYS A 158 4.08 -35.33 18.20
C CYS A 158 3.72 -34.10 17.35
N MET A 159 3.75 -34.24 16.02
CA MET A 159 3.28 -33.22 15.08
C MET A 159 1.78 -32.91 15.27
N GLU A 160 0.96 -33.94 15.44
CA GLU A 160 -0.48 -33.81 15.68
C GLU A 160 -0.79 -33.06 16.99
N LYS A 161 -0.03 -33.31 18.07
CA LYS A 161 -0.15 -32.56 19.32
C LYS A 161 0.22 -31.09 19.17
N ARG A 162 1.28 -30.78 18.41
CA ARG A 162 1.69 -29.39 18.13
C ARG A 162 0.64 -28.66 17.30
N LEU A 163 0.12 -29.29 16.25
CA LEU A 163 -0.97 -28.74 15.44
C LEU A 163 -2.22 -28.48 16.28
N ALA A 164 -2.63 -29.42 17.14
CA ALA A 164 -3.78 -29.24 18.02
C ALA A 164 -3.60 -28.08 19.02
N ARG A 165 -2.38 -27.82 19.49
CA ARG A 165 -2.07 -26.70 20.39
C ARG A 165 -2.15 -25.36 19.65
N LEU A 166 -1.56 -25.27 18.45
CA LEU A 166 -1.63 -24.08 17.61
C LEU A 166 -3.07 -23.76 17.21
N GLN A 167 -3.84 -24.78 16.83
CA GLN A 167 -5.25 -24.60 16.52
C GLN A 167 -6.02 -24.03 17.70
N ARG A 168 -5.78 -24.53 18.92
CA ARG A 168 -6.41 -23.99 20.13
C ARG A 168 -6.06 -22.53 20.40
N GLN A 169 -4.79 -22.14 20.18
CA GLN A 169 -4.36 -20.74 20.34
C GLN A 169 -5.02 -19.81 19.31
N ILE A 170 -5.16 -20.27 18.07
CA ILE A 170 -5.88 -19.55 17.02
C ILE A 170 -7.35 -19.38 17.42
N ASP A 171 -8.00 -20.45 17.88
CA ASP A 171 -9.40 -20.42 18.31
C ASP A 171 -9.61 -19.48 19.52
N GLU A 172 -8.70 -19.49 20.49
CA GLU A 172 -8.72 -18.59 21.65
C GLU A 172 -8.56 -17.11 21.25
N SER A 173 -7.65 -16.83 20.30
CA SER A 173 -7.43 -15.49 19.77
C SER A 173 -8.63 -14.99 18.95
N HIS A 174 -9.22 -15.84 18.11
CA HIS A 174 -10.46 -15.55 17.41
C HIS A 174 -11.62 -15.27 18.38
N ALA A 175 -11.75 -16.04 19.46
CA ALA A 175 -12.76 -15.80 20.49
C ALA A 175 -12.54 -14.47 21.22
N ALA A 176 -11.28 -14.10 21.51
CA ALA A 176 -10.93 -12.82 22.11
C ALA A 176 -11.27 -11.63 21.19
N LEU A 177 -10.93 -11.73 19.90
CA LEU A 177 -11.27 -10.72 18.90
C LEU A 177 -12.79 -10.54 18.77
N ARG A 178 -13.57 -11.63 18.75
CA ARG A 178 -15.03 -11.56 18.74
C ARG A 178 -15.59 -10.82 19.96
N ARG A 179 -15.06 -11.08 21.16
CA ARG A 179 -15.46 -10.35 22.38
C ARG A 179 -15.13 -8.85 22.30
N ARG A 180 -13.96 -8.49 21.75
CA ARG A 180 -13.57 -7.08 21.55
C ARG A 180 -14.51 -6.39 20.57
N ASN A 181 -14.81 -7.01 19.43
CA ASN A 181 -15.71 -6.45 18.42
C ASN A 181 -17.15 -6.29 18.95
N GLN A 182 -17.62 -7.25 19.76
CA GLN A 182 -18.92 -7.13 20.42
C GLN A 182 -18.96 -5.93 21.38
N ARG A 183 -17.90 -5.71 22.16
CA ARG A 183 -17.81 -4.54 23.06
C ARG A 183 -17.75 -3.21 22.30
N ILE A 184 -17.07 -3.16 21.16
CA ILE A 184 -17.05 -1.98 20.27
C ILE A 184 -18.47 -1.69 19.78
N LYS A 185 -19.21 -2.72 19.36
CA LYS A 185 -20.61 -2.56 18.92
C LYS A 185 -21.52 -2.02 20.03
N GLU A 186 -21.38 -2.54 21.25
CA GLU A 186 -22.14 -2.07 22.41
C GLU A 186 -21.82 -0.61 22.77
N LEU A 187 -20.54 -0.22 22.69
CA LEU A 187 -20.13 1.18 22.88
C LEU A 187 -20.70 2.09 21.78
N GLY A 188 -20.68 1.65 20.52
CA GLY A 188 -21.29 2.39 19.40
C GLY A 188 -22.78 2.65 19.61
N CYS A 189 -23.55 1.65 20.05
CA CYS A 189 -24.96 1.83 20.39
C CYS A 189 -25.15 2.84 21.54
N ARG A 190 -24.34 2.75 22.60
CA ARG A 190 -24.44 3.66 23.75
C ARG A 190 -24.11 5.11 23.39
N VAL A 191 -23.14 5.34 22.52
CA VAL A 191 -22.83 6.68 22.01
C VAL A 191 -24.02 7.24 21.22
N ASN A 192 -24.63 6.43 20.36
CA ASN A 192 -25.82 6.85 19.60
C ASN A 192 -27.01 7.19 20.52
N ASP A 193 -27.27 6.38 21.55
CA ASP A 193 -28.32 6.66 22.54
C ASP A 193 -28.07 7.98 23.28
N LEU A 194 -26.83 8.25 23.68
CA LEU A 194 -26.43 9.52 24.31
C LEU A 194 -26.57 10.71 23.35
N MET A 195 -26.30 10.54 22.06
CA MET A 195 -26.52 11.59 21.06
C MET A 195 -28.01 11.94 20.91
N ILE A 196 -28.89 10.93 20.93
CA ILE A 196 -30.35 11.14 20.90
C ILE A 196 -30.80 11.87 22.17
N GLU A 197 -30.36 11.43 23.34
CA GLU A 197 -30.68 12.07 24.63
C GLU A 197 -30.21 13.54 24.65
N ASN A 198 -28.98 13.81 24.17
CA ASN A 198 -28.45 15.16 24.07
C ASN A 198 -29.28 16.03 23.11
N THR A 199 -29.71 15.48 21.97
CA THR A 199 -30.60 16.17 21.03
C THR A 199 -31.93 16.55 21.67
N GLU A 200 -32.53 15.66 22.47
CA GLU A 200 -33.76 15.95 23.21
C GLU A 200 -33.54 16.95 24.36
N LEU A 201 -32.40 16.90 25.04
CA LEU A 201 -32.02 17.90 26.04
C LEU A 201 -31.82 19.29 25.41
N ARG A 202 -31.20 19.37 24.23
CA ARG A 202 -31.08 20.62 23.46
C ARG A 202 -32.46 21.21 23.19
N LYS A 203 -33.45 20.41 22.76
CA LYS A 203 -34.84 20.88 22.56
C LYS A 203 -35.47 21.43 23.84
N ARG A 204 -35.22 20.81 25.00
CA ARG A 204 -35.81 21.22 26.29
C ARG A 204 -35.15 22.44 26.93
N THR A 205 -33.92 22.76 26.53
CA THR A 205 -33.14 23.86 27.14
C THR A 205 -33.30 25.16 26.36
N MET A 206 -33.86 25.12 25.15
CA MET A 206 -34.16 26.31 24.36
C MET A 206 -35.34 27.09 24.97
N PRO A 207 -35.26 28.43 25.05
CA PRO A 207 -36.40 29.27 25.40
C PRO A 207 -37.61 28.98 24.51
N GLU A 208 -38.82 29.04 25.07
CA GLU A 208 -40.06 28.79 24.35
C GLU A 208 -40.21 29.78 23.17
N GLY A 209 -40.39 29.26 21.95
CA GLY A 209 -40.44 30.05 20.71
C GLY A 209 -39.09 30.24 20.01
N MET A 210 -37.99 29.72 20.56
CA MET A 210 -36.66 29.86 19.98
C MET A 210 -36.25 28.61 19.17
N GLU A 211 -35.73 28.83 17.96
CA GLU A 211 -35.15 27.78 17.11
C GLU A 211 -33.61 27.88 17.18
N TRP A 212 -32.94 26.73 17.18
CA TRP A 212 -31.49 26.68 17.07
C TRP A 212 -31.04 27.20 15.69
N PRO A 213 -29.91 27.90 15.56
CA PRO A 213 -29.45 28.44 14.28
C PRO A 213 -29.38 27.37 13.19
N ARG A 214 -29.80 27.73 11.97
CA ARG A 214 -29.81 26.84 10.80
C ARG A 214 -29.14 27.47 9.61
N TYR A 215 -28.56 26.64 8.76
CA TYR A 215 -28.18 27.04 7.40
C TYR A 215 -29.40 27.32 6.53
N ASP A 216 -29.21 28.03 5.43
CA ASP A 216 -30.20 28.22 4.37
C ASP A 216 -30.76 26.90 3.80
N THR A 217 -29.98 25.81 3.87
CA THR A 217 -30.41 24.44 3.57
C THR A 217 -31.41 23.86 4.57
N GLY A 218 -31.53 24.45 5.77
CA GLY A 218 -32.36 23.98 6.88
C GLY A 218 -31.65 23.05 7.87
N GLU A 219 -30.39 22.69 7.63
CA GLU A 219 -29.56 21.95 8.60
C GLU A 219 -29.26 22.80 9.84
N LEU A 220 -29.11 22.17 11.00
CA LEU A 220 -28.70 22.87 12.23
C LEU A 220 -27.21 23.23 12.14
N VAL A 221 -26.85 24.43 12.56
CA VAL A 221 -25.44 24.83 12.73
C VAL A 221 -24.87 24.13 13.96
N ASP A 222 -23.78 23.38 13.85
CA ASP A 222 -23.11 22.77 15.00
C ASP A 222 -21.83 23.54 15.38
N PHE A 223 -21.30 23.24 16.56
CA PHE A 223 -20.01 23.80 16.99
C PHE A 223 -18.89 23.23 16.13
N GLY A 224 -17.99 24.10 15.68
CA GLY A 224 -16.94 23.77 14.75
C GLY A 224 -17.39 23.74 13.28
N ASP A 225 -18.61 24.17 12.96
CA ASP A 225 -18.96 24.43 11.57
C ASP A 225 -18.38 25.77 11.09
N GLU A 226 -18.18 25.90 9.78
CA GLU A 226 -17.77 27.15 9.15
C GLU A 226 -18.95 27.88 8.51
N VAL A 227 -19.00 29.18 8.74
CA VAL A 227 -20.09 30.07 8.36
C VAL A 227 -19.55 31.26 7.57
N ASP A 228 -20.24 31.64 6.49
CA ASP A 228 -19.95 32.85 5.72
C ASP A 228 -20.36 34.11 6.51
N ARG A 229 -19.42 35.05 6.70
CA ARG A 229 -19.65 36.34 7.38
C ARG A 229 -20.35 37.37 6.50
N GLY A 230 -20.45 37.11 5.20
CA GLY A 230 -21.12 37.98 4.22
C GLY A 230 -20.22 39.05 3.59
N ASP A 231 -19.00 39.24 4.09
CA ASP A 231 -17.94 40.08 3.50
C ASP A 231 -17.00 39.28 2.56
N GLY A 232 -17.26 37.98 2.40
CA GLY A 232 -16.41 37.05 1.66
C GLY A 232 -15.42 36.30 2.55
N ASP A 233 -15.33 36.62 3.84
CA ASP A 233 -14.61 35.83 4.83
C ASP A 233 -15.54 34.81 5.50
N SER A 234 -14.95 33.73 6.01
CA SER A 234 -15.64 32.69 6.75
C SER A 234 -15.08 32.52 8.16
N ALA A 235 -15.89 31.99 9.08
CA ALA A 235 -15.46 31.73 10.44
C ALA A 235 -16.11 30.50 11.06
N TRP A 236 -15.34 29.88 11.95
CA TRP A 236 -15.72 28.67 12.67
C TRP A 236 -16.56 29.00 13.90
N VAL A 237 -17.73 28.37 14.03
CA VAL A 237 -18.67 28.58 15.13
C VAL A 237 -18.14 27.91 16.40
N ASP A 238 -17.67 28.71 17.35
CA ASP A 238 -17.22 28.21 18.66
C ASP A 238 -18.31 28.35 19.72
N LYS A 239 -19.15 29.38 19.59
CA LYS A 239 -20.17 29.70 20.59
C LYS A 239 -21.44 30.27 19.96
N VAL A 240 -22.59 29.85 20.48
CA VAL A 240 -23.91 30.41 20.15
C VAL A 240 -24.44 31.14 21.37
N VAL A 241 -24.82 32.40 21.22
CA VAL A 241 -25.41 33.21 22.30
C VAL A 241 -26.81 33.65 21.91
N PHE A 242 -27.74 33.49 22.85
CA PHE A 242 -29.14 33.83 22.70
C PHE A 242 -29.44 35.13 23.46
N TYR A 243 -30.10 36.08 22.79
CA TYR A 243 -30.51 37.38 23.32
C TYR A 243 -32.02 37.54 23.10
N GLY A 244 -32.83 37.13 24.08
CA GLY A 244 -34.29 37.14 23.92
C GLY A 244 -34.74 36.12 22.88
N ASP A 245 -35.35 36.60 21.78
CA ASP A 245 -35.77 35.81 20.61
C ASP A 245 -34.73 35.81 19.47
N GLN A 246 -33.58 36.46 19.67
CA GLN A 246 -32.50 36.56 18.68
C GLN A 246 -31.28 35.73 19.08
N TRP A 247 -30.41 35.43 18.11
CA TRP A 247 -29.16 34.71 18.34
C TRP A 247 -27.96 35.29 17.59
N ARG A 248 -26.76 34.99 18.09
CA ARG A 248 -25.48 35.30 17.46
C ARG A 248 -24.51 34.13 17.55
N LEU A 249 -23.69 34.01 16.52
CA LEU A 249 -22.58 33.07 16.44
C LEU A 249 -21.28 33.82 16.72
N PHE A 250 -20.38 33.16 17.43
CA PHE A 250 -19.08 33.69 17.79
C PHE A 250 -18.01 32.69 17.39
N ASP A 251 -16.87 33.22 16.92
CA ASP A 251 -15.69 32.41 16.66
C ASP A 251 -14.90 32.13 17.93
N ARG A 252 -13.83 31.33 17.79
CA ARG A 252 -12.93 30.95 18.89
C ARG A 252 -12.21 32.12 19.58
N TYR A 253 -12.18 33.29 18.93
CA TYR A 253 -11.58 34.51 19.46
C TYR A 253 -12.64 35.40 20.14
N GLY A 254 -13.90 34.96 20.14
CA GLY A 254 -15.03 35.73 20.66
C GLY A 254 -15.46 36.86 19.72
N CYS A 255 -15.06 36.83 18.45
CA CYS A 255 -15.55 37.76 17.44
C CYS A 255 -16.92 37.30 16.93
N GLU A 256 -17.82 38.26 16.72
CA GLU A 256 -19.15 37.99 16.14
C GLU A 256 -18.98 37.55 14.69
N ILE A 257 -19.60 36.42 14.33
CA ILE A 257 -19.56 35.88 12.97
C ILE A 257 -20.63 36.57 12.11
N ASN A 258 -21.80 36.84 12.68
CA ASN A 258 -22.86 37.61 12.04
C ASN A 258 -22.91 39.03 12.62
N GLU A 259 -22.83 40.05 11.76
CA GLU A 259 -22.85 41.47 12.16
C GLU A 259 -24.18 41.84 12.88
N ASP A 260 -25.29 41.37 12.32
CA ASP A 260 -26.64 41.63 12.84
C ASP A 260 -27.16 40.51 13.73
N MET A 261 -27.94 40.86 14.75
CA MET A 261 -28.66 39.87 15.57
C MET A 261 -29.68 39.13 14.71
N MET A 262 -29.51 37.81 14.60
CA MET A 262 -30.37 37.01 13.72
C MET A 262 -31.68 36.67 14.44
N GLY A 263 -32.79 36.96 13.77
CA GLY A 263 -34.14 36.73 14.27
C GLY A 263 -34.64 35.29 14.07
N PRO A 264 -35.80 34.96 14.64
CA PRO A 264 -36.47 33.67 14.39
C PRO A 264 -36.74 33.47 12.89
N GLY A 265 -36.29 32.35 12.35
CA GLY A 265 -36.48 32.01 10.94
C GLY A 265 -35.37 32.50 10.00
N GLU A 266 -34.47 33.38 10.46
CA GLU A 266 -33.29 33.75 9.67
C GLU A 266 -32.31 32.57 9.61
N ARG A 267 -31.54 32.54 8.51
CA ARG A 267 -30.69 31.40 8.15
C ARG A 267 -29.29 31.89 7.84
N VAL A 268 -28.31 31.10 8.23
CA VAL A 268 -26.89 31.32 8.00
C VAL A 268 -26.51 30.85 6.60
N LYS A 269 -25.64 31.60 5.90
CA LYS A 269 -25.08 31.13 4.63
C LYS A 269 -23.90 30.21 4.89
N ARG A 270 -23.84 29.10 4.17
CA ARG A 270 -22.68 28.20 4.17
C ARG A 270 -21.68 28.69 3.12
N THR A 271 -20.39 28.66 3.45
CA THR A 271 -19.33 28.90 2.46
C THR A 271 -19.46 27.86 1.34
N ALA A 272 -19.47 28.30 0.08
CA ALA A 272 -19.56 27.40 -1.05
C ALA A 272 -18.28 26.55 -1.16
N VAL A 273 -18.41 25.24 -1.01
CA VAL A 273 -17.31 24.30 -1.18
C VAL A 273 -17.28 23.91 -2.65
N LEU A 274 -16.19 24.22 -3.34
CA LEU A 274 -16.07 23.94 -4.79
C LEU A 274 -15.54 22.53 -5.03
N ALA A 275 -16.09 21.88 -6.06
CA ALA A 275 -15.56 20.65 -6.65
C ALA A 275 -14.33 20.96 -7.54
N SER A 276 -13.69 19.92 -8.08
CA SER A 276 -12.54 20.03 -8.99
C SER A 276 -12.86 20.76 -10.31
N ASP A 277 -14.12 20.72 -10.74
CA ASP A 277 -14.63 21.44 -11.90
C ASP A 277 -14.98 22.92 -11.62
N GLY A 278 -14.78 23.37 -10.39
CA GLY A 278 -15.04 24.75 -9.96
C GLY A 278 -16.52 25.06 -9.69
N GLU A 279 -17.42 24.08 -9.81
CA GLU A 279 -18.83 24.24 -9.43
C GLU A 279 -19.02 23.95 -7.92
N PRO A 280 -19.98 24.61 -7.25
CA PRO A 280 -20.25 24.38 -5.84
C PRO A 280 -20.89 23.01 -5.59
N LEU A 281 -20.42 22.33 -4.55
CA LEU A 281 -21.01 21.11 -4.01
C LEU A 281 -22.21 21.44 -3.13
N GLU A 282 -23.28 20.67 -3.28
CA GLU A 282 -24.48 20.75 -2.44
C GLU A 282 -24.72 19.44 -1.69
N VAL A 283 -25.23 19.52 -0.45
CA VAL A 283 -25.62 18.32 0.30
C VAL A 283 -26.78 17.61 -0.40
N GLY A 284 -26.67 16.29 -0.52
CA GLY A 284 -27.61 15.43 -1.23
C GLY A 284 -27.30 15.26 -2.72
N GLN A 285 -26.35 16.01 -3.27
CA GLN A 285 -25.95 15.94 -4.66
C GLN A 285 -25.16 14.66 -4.96
N THR A 286 -25.38 14.12 -6.16
CA THR A 286 -24.56 13.04 -6.72
C THR A 286 -23.33 13.64 -7.40
N VAL A 287 -22.16 13.14 -7.01
CA VAL A 287 -20.85 13.56 -7.52
C VAL A 287 -19.98 12.33 -7.78
N TRP A 288 -18.86 12.52 -8.48
CA TRP A 288 -17.95 11.45 -8.82
C TRP A 288 -16.55 11.77 -8.31
N HIS A 289 -15.91 10.77 -7.73
CA HIS A 289 -14.50 10.82 -7.40
C HIS A 289 -13.64 10.65 -8.67
N GLU A 290 -12.39 11.11 -8.64
CA GLU A 290 -11.42 10.96 -9.74
C GLU A 290 -11.18 9.50 -10.16
N ASP A 291 -11.37 8.53 -9.25
CA ASP A 291 -11.31 7.08 -9.56
C ASP A 291 -12.58 6.52 -10.22
N GLY A 292 -13.57 7.38 -10.51
CA GLY A 292 -14.84 7.03 -11.12
C GLY A 292 -15.92 6.52 -10.15
N THR A 293 -15.67 6.54 -8.83
CA THR A 293 -16.68 6.19 -7.82
C THR A 293 -17.80 7.22 -7.77
N GLU A 294 -19.05 6.78 -7.85
CA GLU A 294 -20.26 7.58 -7.64
C GLU A 294 -20.54 7.72 -6.14
N LEU A 295 -20.69 8.97 -5.70
CA LEU A 295 -20.82 9.36 -4.31
C LEU A 295 -22.00 10.32 -4.14
N ARG A 296 -22.65 10.30 -2.97
CA ARG A 296 -23.63 11.30 -2.57
C ARG A 296 -23.09 12.17 -1.45
N VAL A 297 -23.08 13.48 -1.62
CA VAL A 297 -22.60 14.43 -0.61
C VAL A 297 -23.54 14.38 0.61
N LEU A 298 -23.01 14.13 1.81
CA LEU A 298 -23.76 14.13 3.06
C LEU A 298 -23.54 15.40 3.88
N GLY A 299 -22.41 16.07 3.71
CA GLY A 299 -22.05 17.24 4.49
C GLY A 299 -20.59 17.63 4.31
N PHE A 300 -20.20 18.74 4.91
CA PHE A 300 -18.83 19.26 4.85
C PHE A 300 -18.22 19.19 6.25
N LYS A 301 -17.00 18.65 6.36
CA LYS A 301 -16.28 18.47 7.61
C LYS A 301 -15.27 19.59 7.80
N HIS A 302 -14.11 19.30 8.37
CA HIS A 302 -13.02 20.25 8.58
C HIS A 302 -12.23 20.47 7.27
N GLU A 303 -11.29 21.41 7.32
CA GLU A 303 -10.32 21.67 6.26
C GLU A 303 -8.99 21.00 6.60
N GLU A 304 -8.38 20.33 5.63
CA GLU A 304 -7.09 19.67 5.74
C GLU A 304 -6.21 20.09 4.55
N ASP A 305 -5.04 20.67 4.82
CA ASP A 305 -4.09 21.18 3.82
C ASP A 305 -4.67 22.21 2.84
N GLY A 306 -5.62 23.03 3.26
CA GLY A 306 -6.25 24.04 2.39
C GLY A 306 -7.44 23.52 1.58
N GLU A 307 -7.87 22.28 1.81
CA GLU A 307 -8.97 21.65 1.10
C GLU A 307 -10.05 21.17 2.06
N ARG A 308 -11.31 21.37 1.68
CA ARG A 308 -12.44 20.91 2.50
C ARG A 308 -12.61 19.40 2.38
N ILE A 309 -12.71 18.72 3.51
CA ILE A 309 -13.12 17.32 3.57
C ILE A 309 -14.64 17.23 3.47
N VAL A 310 -15.13 16.44 2.53
CA VAL A 310 -16.55 16.23 2.23
C VAL A 310 -16.95 14.85 2.77
N SER A 311 -17.94 14.81 3.64
CA SER A 311 -18.56 13.55 4.05
C SER A 311 -19.44 13.04 2.92
N VAL A 312 -19.26 11.79 2.52
CA VAL A 312 -19.95 11.20 1.37
C VAL A 312 -20.56 9.85 1.73
N GLU A 313 -21.58 9.47 0.98
CA GLU A 313 -22.15 8.13 0.96
C GLU A 313 -21.76 7.44 -0.34
N TYR A 314 -21.14 6.27 -0.22
CA TYR A 314 -20.81 5.42 -1.34
C TYR A 314 -22.08 4.89 -2.03
N MET A 315 -22.18 5.08 -3.35
CA MET A 315 -23.27 4.55 -4.17
C MET A 315 -22.80 3.38 -5.05
N ASP A 316 -21.76 3.59 -5.87
CA ASP A 316 -21.19 2.58 -6.77
C ASP A 316 -19.74 2.94 -7.16
N GLY A 317 -18.85 1.97 -7.36
CA GLY A 317 -17.47 2.24 -7.79
C GLY A 317 -16.40 1.30 -7.24
N PRO A 318 -15.12 1.54 -7.60
CA PRO A 318 -14.00 0.71 -7.18
C PRO A 318 -13.66 0.82 -5.69
N THR A 319 -13.88 1.98 -5.08
CA THR A 319 -13.44 2.28 -3.71
C THR A 319 -14.62 2.74 -2.84
N ASN A 320 -14.71 2.23 -1.62
CA ASN A 320 -15.73 2.66 -0.65
C ASN A 320 -15.20 3.84 0.16
N TRP A 321 -15.67 5.05 -0.20
CA TRP A 321 -15.32 6.30 0.48
C TRP A 321 -16.41 6.71 1.48
N SER A 322 -15.98 7.16 2.66
CA SER A 322 -16.84 7.85 3.63
C SER A 322 -16.52 9.35 3.74
N GLU A 323 -15.31 9.74 3.37
CA GLU A 323 -14.78 11.10 3.42
C GLU A 323 -13.81 11.29 2.26
N VAL A 324 -13.91 12.42 1.55
CA VAL A 324 -13.13 12.71 0.34
C VAL A 324 -12.78 14.19 0.31
N ARG A 325 -11.61 14.54 -0.23
CA ARG A 325 -11.24 15.94 -0.50
C ARG A 325 -12.16 16.52 -1.58
N SER A 326 -12.66 17.73 -1.34
CA SER A 326 -13.56 18.43 -2.27
C SER A 326 -13.00 18.54 -3.70
N LEU A 327 -11.70 18.78 -3.85
CA LEU A 327 -11.02 18.86 -5.14
C LEU A 327 -10.76 17.50 -5.82
N SER A 328 -11.10 16.38 -5.18
CA SER A 328 -11.12 15.05 -5.82
C SER A 328 -12.52 14.67 -6.32
N LEU A 329 -13.51 15.55 -6.14
CA LEU A 329 -14.89 15.36 -6.57
C LEU A 329 -15.20 16.21 -7.81
N THR A 330 -16.05 15.71 -8.69
CA THR A 330 -16.61 16.44 -9.84
C THR A 330 -18.10 16.12 -10.00
N HIS A 331 -18.83 17.02 -10.63
CA HIS A 331 -20.23 16.86 -11.03
C HIS A 331 -20.44 16.03 -12.29
N GLN A 332 -19.36 15.57 -12.92
CA GLN A 332 -19.45 14.83 -14.17
C GLN A 332 -18.67 13.53 -14.02
N ARG A 333 -19.31 12.41 -14.38
CA ARG A 333 -18.65 11.11 -14.31
C ARG A 333 -17.39 11.11 -15.19
N PRO A 334 -16.18 10.90 -14.61
CA PRO A 334 -14.97 10.80 -15.41
C PRO A 334 -15.05 9.54 -16.27
N VAL A 335 -14.54 9.65 -17.50
CA VAL A 335 -14.55 8.56 -18.46
C VAL A 335 -13.17 7.92 -18.46
N LEU A 336 -13.02 6.82 -17.72
CA LEU A 336 -11.72 6.17 -17.55
C LEU A 336 -11.48 5.10 -18.61
N ASP A 337 -10.26 5.03 -19.10
CA ASP A 337 -9.79 3.95 -19.96
C ASP A 337 -9.57 2.64 -19.18
N ALA A 338 -9.05 1.60 -19.83
CA ALA A 338 -8.76 0.31 -19.21
C ALA A 338 -7.66 0.35 -18.14
N ASP A 339 -6.82 1.38 -18.14
CA ASP A 339 -5.76 1.60 -17.15
C ASP A 339 -6.23 2.46 -15.97
N GLY A 340 -7.48 2.93 -15.99
CA GLY A 340 -8.03 3.85 -14.99
C GLY A 340 -7.60 5.30 -15.20
N VAL A 341 -7.09 5.65 -16.38
CA VAL A 341 -6.71 7.03 -16.73
C VAL A 341 -7.89 7.72 -17.38
N GLU A 342 -8.19 8.96 -16.96
CA GLU A 342 -9.25 9.75 -17.57
C GLU A 342 -8.96 10.01 -19.06
N VAL A 343 -9.98 9.80 -19.88
CA VAL A 343 -9.97 10.05 -21.32
C VAL A 343 -10.51 11.44 -21.57
N GLU A 344 -9.76 12.24 -22.32
CA GLU A 344 -10.15 13.56 -22.81
C GLU A 344 -10.38 13.57 -24.33
N VAL A 345 -11.09 14.60 -24.80
CA VAL A 345 -11.23 14.83 -26.25
C VAL A 345 -9.90 15.31 -26.80
N GLY A 346 -9.41 14.64 -27.84
CA GLY A 346 -8.07 14.86 -28.41
C GLY A 346 -7.06 13.77 -28.07
N ASP A 347 -7.39 12.87 -27.14
CA ASP A 347 -6.50 11.78 -26.76
C ASP A 347 -6.34 10.73 -27.86
N ASP A 348 -5.16 10.11 -27.87
CA ASP A 348 -4.83 8.97 -28.71
C ASP A 348 -4.89 7.69 -27.87
N LEU A 349 -5.91 6.88 -28.12
CA LEU A 349 -6.14 5.62 -27.44
C LEU A 349 -5.83 4.42 -28.32
N TYR A 350 -5.54 3.28 -27.69
CA TYR A 350 -5.26 2.01 -28.33
C TYR A 350 -6.21 0.95 -27.82
N THR A 351 -6.61 -0.04 -28.62
CA THR A 351 -7.31 -1.21 -28.05
C THR A 351 -6.45 -1.93 -27.00
N VAL A 352 -7.07 -2.61 -26.03
CA VAL A 352 -6.42 -3.44 -24.98
C VAL A 352 -5.74 -4.69 -25.59
N GLY A 353 -4.77 -4.45 -26.46
CA GLY A 353 -4.22 -5.42 -27.38
C GLY A 353 -3.56 -4.79 -28.60
N GLY A 354 -3.52 -3.47 -28.69
CA GLY A 354 -2.62 -2.73 -29.57
C GLY A 354 -2.93 -2.77 -31.06
N MET A 355 -4.05 -3.36 -31.47
CA MET A 355 -4.30 -3.54 -32.90
C MET A 355 -4.67 -2.24 -33.61
N PHE A 356 -5.34 -1.32 -32.92
CA PHE A 356 -5.86 -0.10 -33.52
C PHE A 356 -5.60 1.08 -32.61
N LYS A 357 -5.14 2.17 -33.24
CA LYS A 357 -5.06 3.51 -32.64
C LYS A 357 -6.33 4.28 -33.00
N PHE A 358 -6.89 5.00 -32.05
CA PHE A 358 -8.06 5.84 -32.20
C PHE A 358 -7.75 7.24 -31.67
N HIS A 359 -8.23 8.25 -32.38
CA HIS A 359 -8.27 9.61 -31.88
C HIS A 359 -9.66 9.89 -31.29
N VAL A 360 -9.71 10.33 -30.04
CA VAL A 360 -10.96 10.63 -29.33
C VAL A 360 -11.49 11.98 -29.81
N SER A 361 -12.66 11.94 -30.45
CA SER A 361 -13.28 13.11 -31.09
C SER A 361 -14.46 13.68 -30.30
N ALA A 362 -15.12 12.86 -29.49
CA ALA A 362 -16.15 13.29 -28.57
C ALA A 362 -16.32 12.28 -27.43
N ILE A 363 -16.83 12.73 -26.29
CA ILE A 363 -17.13 11.90 -25.13
C ILE A 363 -18.59 12.17 -24.72
N ASP A 364 -19.39 11.11 -24.64
CA ASP A 364 -20.73 11.17 -24.08
C ASP A 364 -20.63 10.97 -22.56
N LYS A 365 -20.56 12.09 -21.84
CA LYS A 365 -20.45 12.11 -20.37
C LYS A 365 -21.62 11.42 -19.66
N LYS A 366 -22.79 11.28 -20.31
CA LYS A 366 -23.94 10.61 -19.72
C LYS A 366 -23.82 9.09 -19.76
N SER A 367 -23.34 8.55 -20.89
CA SER A 367 -23.14 7.09 -21.02
C SER A 367 -21.74 6.62 -20.65
N GLY A 368 -20.79 7.54 -20.50
CA GLY A 368 -19.37 7.24 -20.30
C GLY A 368 -18.73 6.59 -21.53
N ARG A 369 -19.29 6.80 -22.72
CA ARG A 369 -18.76 6.23 -23.97
C ARG A 369 -18.03 7.28 -24.78
N ILE A 370 -17.12 6.82 -25.62
CA ILE A 370 -16.31 7.70 -26.45
C ILE A 370 -16.57 7.48 -27.93
N ALA A 371 -16.51 8.55 -28.71
CA ALA A 371 -16.58 8.52 -30.16
C ALA A 371 -15.19 8.79 -30.74
N THR A 372 -14.79 7.93 -31.67
CA THR A 372 -13.48 8.00 -32.32
C THR A 372 -13.66 8.38 -33.79
N GLU A 373 -12.70 9.08 -34.39
CA GLU A 373 -12.81 9.55 -35.78
C GLU A 373 -13.09 8.40 -36.78
N ALA A 374 -12.53 7.21 -36.54
CA ALA A 374 -12.74 6.03 -37.36
C ALA A 374 -14.15 5.41 -37.20
N MET A 375 -14.82 5.64 -36.06
CA MET A 375 -16.13 5.09 -35.73
C MET A 375 -17.28 6.09 -35.87
N PHE A 376 -17.00 7.40 -35.98
CA PHE A 376 -17.99 8.43 -36.23
C PHE A 376 -18.80 8.19 -37.52
N ALA A 377 -18.20 7.52 -38.51
CA ALA A 377 -18.89 7.14 -39.75
C ALA A 377 -19.93 6.02 -39.57
N LEU A 378 -19.98 5.34 -38.42
CA LEU A 378 -20.85 4.17 -38.18
C LEU A 378 -21.81 4.33 -36.99
N ASP A 379 -21.91 5.51 -36.36
CA ASP A 379 -22.66 5.72 -35.10
C ASP A 379 -22.24 4.75 -33.97
N LYS A 380 -20.98 4.27 -34.01
CA LYS A 380 -20.47 3.34 -33.01
C LYS A 380 -19.69 4.09 -31.93
N TRP A 381 -20.22 4.03 -30.73
CA TRP A 381 -19.55 4.47 -29.52
C TRP A 381 -18.70 3.32 -28.96
N ALA A 382 -17.44 3.60 -28.64
CA ALA A 382 -16.54 2.63 -28.02
C ALA A 382 -16.71 2.65 -26.49
N ASP A 383 -16.59 1.47 -25.89
CA ASP A 383 -16.45 1.33 -24.44
C ASP A 383 -14.99 1.68 -24.07
N PRO A 384 -14.75 2.72 -23.25
CA PRO A 384 -13.40 3.15 -22.90
C PRO A 384 -12.62 2.06 -22.15
N LYS A 385 -13.30 1.10 -21.50
CA LYS A 385 -12.65 -0.05 -20.85
C LYS A 385 -11.99 -1.02 -21.83
N MET A 386 -12.24 -0.87 -23.13
CA MET A 386 -11.60 -1.64 -24.19
C MET A 386 -10.40 -0.91 -24.80
N LEU A 387 -10.08 0.28 -24.26
CA LEU A 387 -9.07 1.19 -24.78
C LEU A 387 -8.07 1.57 -23.69
N THR A 388 -6.87 1.98 -24.07
CA THR A 388 -5.78 2.38 -23.16
C THR A 388 -4.99 3.52 -23.79
N HIS A 389 -4.55 4.49 -23.00
CA HIS A 389 -3.61 5.54 -23.44
C HIS A 389 -2.22 4.98 -23.79
N ARG A 390 -1.87 3.79 -23.30
CA ARG A 390 -0.56 3.19 -23.52
C ARG A 390 -0.47 2.63 -24.93
N ALA A 391 0.40 3.24 -25.73
CA ALA A 391 0.78 2.67 -27.01
C ALA A 391 1.30 1.24 -26.82
N PRO A 392 0.85 0.28 -27.63
CA PRO A 392 1.28 -1.10 -27.50
C PRO A 392 2.78 -1.22 -27.71
N VAL A 393 3.43 -1.90 -26.80
CA VAL A 393 4.85 -2.19 -26.87
C VAL A 393 5.03 -3.42 -27.76
N LEU A 394 5.54 -3.23 -28.98
CA LEU A 394 5.67 -4.32 -29.95
C LEU A 394 6.96 -5.12 -29.75
N ALA A 395 6.84 -6.44 -29.72
CA ALA A 395 7.98 -7.34 -29.77
C ALA A 395 8.67 -7.32 -31.15
N ALA A 396 9.79 -8.01 -31.28
CA ALA A 396 10.55 -8.13 -32.51
C ALA A 396 9.78 -8.80 -33.67
N ASP A 397 8.77 -9.60 -33.37
CA ASP A 397 7.88 -10.23 -34.34
C ASP A 397 6.72 -9.30 -34.79
N GLY A 398 6.70 -8.06 -34.30
CA GLY A 398 5.67 -7.06 -34.59
C GLY A 398 4.36 -7.26 -33.83
N ARG A 399 4.28 -8.25 -32.93
CA ARG A 399 3.10 -8.48 -32.08
C ARG A 399 3.22 -7.69 -30.78
N PRO A 400 2.10 -7.18 -30.25
CA PRO A 400 2.08 -6.45 -28.99
C PRO A 400 2.38 -7.39 -27.82
N LEU A 401 3.22 -6.93 -26.90
CA LEU A 401 3.55 -7.60 -25.64
C LEU A 401 2.51 -7.27 -24.58
N ARG A 402 2.19 -8.23 -23.71
CA ARG A 402 1.31 -8.03 -22.54
C ARG A 402 1.90 -8.60 -21.27
N GLU A 403 1.56 -8.01 -20.13
CA GLU A 403 1.88 -8.59 -18.82
C GLU A 403 1.29 -10.00 -18.68
N GLY A 404 2.11 -10.91 -18.15
CA GLY A 404 1.80 -12.32 -18.00
C GLY A 404 2.14 -13.20 -19.20
N GLU A 405 2.42 -12.63 -20.38
CA GLU A 405 2.75 -13.42 -21.58
C GLU A 405 4.14 -14.05 -21.48
N THR A 406 4.29 -15.19 -22.16
CA THR A 406 5.58 -15.87 -22.31
C THR A 406 6.24 -15.43 -23.60
N VAL A 407 7.48 -14.96 -23.47
CA VAL A 407 8.32 -14.43 -24.55
C VAL A 407 9.71 -15.03 -24.46
N TRP A 408 10.50 -14.81 -25.50
CA TRP A 408 11.88 -15.28 -25.58
C TRP A 408 12.78 -14.17 -26.10
N LEU A 409 14.05 -14.21 -25.73
CA LEU A 409 15.05 -13.30 -26.30
C LEU A 409 15.36 -13.71 -27.74
N ASN A 410 15.33 -12.75 -28.65
CA ASN A 410 15.83 -12.94 -30.00
C ASN A 410 17.37 -12.78 -30.07
N GLU A 411 17.90 -12.84 -31.28
CA GLU A 411 19.34 -12.76 -31.54
C GLU A 411 19.96 -11.41 -31.11
N ARG A 412 19.19 -10.31 -31.12
CA ARG A 412 19.66 -8.98 -30.73
C ARG A 412 19.75 -8.82 -29.20
N GLY A 413 18.85 -9.47 -28.45
CA GLY A 413 18.83 -9.44 -26.99
C GLY A 413 19.96 -10.22 -26.32
N SER A 414 20.64 -11.07 -27.08
CA SER A 414 21.56 -12.10 -26.59
C SER A 414 22.92 -11.63 -26.08
N LYS A 415 23.17 -10.31 -25.95
CA LYS A 415 24.44 -9.82 -25.39
C LYS A 415 24.49 -9.88 -23.86
N SER A 416 23.35 -10.08 -23.19
CA SER A 416 23.34 -10.31 -21.75
C SER A 416 23.82 -11.73 -21.47
N LYS A 417 24.97 -11.88 -20.81
CA LYS A 417 25.55 -13.19 -20.41
C LYS A 417 24.69 -13.98 -19.41
N LEU A 418 23.54 -13.45 -19.01
CA LEU A 418 22.82 -13.89 -17.83
C LEU A 418 21.57 -14.75 -18.16
N VAL A 419 21.01 -14.72 -19.38
CA VAL A 419 19.94 -15.66 -19.80
C VAL A 419 20.41 -16.54 -20.94
N ASP A 420 20.21 -17.85 -20.82
CA ASP A 420 20.34 -18.77 -21.95
C ASP A 420 19.27 -18.50 -23.02
N ARG A 421 19.66 -18.51 -24.30
CA ARG A 421 18.84 -18.14 -25.48
C ARG A 421 17.58 -18.98 -25.74
N GLY A 422 17.19 -19.87 -24.83
CA GLY A 422 16.10 -20.82 -25.02
C GLY A 422 15.05 -20.83 -23.91
N GLU A 423 15.28 -20.10 -22.82
CA GLU A 423 14.41 -20.12 -21.66
C GLU A 423 13.20 -19.19 -21.86
N PRO A 424 11.98 -19.64 -21.52
CA PRO A 424 10.80 -18.80 -21.55
C PRO A 424 10.90 -17.73 -20.46
N LEU A 425 10.63 -16.49 -20.85
CA LEU A 425 10.56 -15.34 -19.97
C LEU A 425 9.11 -14.90 -19.85
N LYS A 426 8.68 -14.50 -18.66
CA LYS A 426 7.36 -13.96 -18.40
C LYS A 426 7.42 -12.44 -18.33
N VAL A 427 6.63 -11.75 -19.15
CA VAL A 427 6.49 -10.30 -19.06
C VAL A 427 5.76 -9.95 -17.76
N VAL A 428 6.30 -9.02 -16.98
CA VAL A 428 5.72 -8.63 -15.68
C VAL A 428 5.51 -7.13 -15.52
N ALA A 429 6.15 -6.30 -16.33
CA ALA A 429 5.98 -4.85 -16.26
C ALA A 429 6.39 -4.18 -17.56
N PHE A 430 5.91 -2.95 -17.75
CA PHE A 430 6.40 -2.01 -18.75
C PHE A 430 6.87 -0.73 -18.07
N ASP A 431 8.02 -0.20 -18.48
CA ASP A 431 8.49 1.10 -17.97
C ASP A 431 7.94 2.26 -18.82
N LYS A 432 8.13 3.49 -18.34
CA LYS A 432 7.71 4.71 -19.04
C LYS A 432 8.43 4.94 -20.38
N ASN A 433 9.56 4.28 -20.62
CA ASN A 433 10.35 4.38 -21.85
C ASN A 433 9.98 3.29 -22.87
N GLY A 434 9.01 2.42 -22.56
CA GLY A 434 8.61 1.29 -23.37
C GLY A 434 9.55 0.08 -23.26
N SER A 435 10.46 0.04 -22.28
CA SER A 435 11.19 -1.19 -21.94
C SER A 435 10.28 -2.18 -21.24
N VAL A 436 10.61 -3.46 -21.35
CA VAL A 436 9.77 -4.57 -20.88
C VAL A 436 10.51 -5.27 -19.76
N GLY A 437 9.90 -5.29 -18.58
CA GLY A 437 10.36 -6.04 -17.43
C GLY A 437 9.93 -7.50 -17.58
N VAL A 438 10.88 -8.42 -17.54
CA VAL A 438 10.61 -9.86 -17.62
C VAL A 438 11.24 -10.61 -16.44
N LEU A 439 10.64 -11.74 -16.08
CA LEU A 439 11.18 -12.72 -15.12
C LEU A 439 11.39 -14.06 -15.84
N ASP A 440 12.21 -14.92 -15.25
CA ASP A 440 12.30 -16.31 -15.71
C ASP A 440 11.04 -17.11 -15.35
N ARG A 441 11.01 -18.39 -15.76
CA ARG A 441 9.89 -19.30 -15.50
C ARG A 441 9.57 -19.48 -14.02
N ASP A 442 10.58 -19.43 -13.16
CA ASP A 442 10.42 -19.66 -11.72
C ASP A 442 10.03 -18.37 -10.98
N GLY A 443 9.92 -17.25 -11.70
CA GLY A 443 9.67 -15.93 -11.12
C GLY A 443 10.87 -15.41 -10.33
N ILE A 444 12.05 -16.00 -10.54
CA ILE A 444 13.27 -15.68 -9.82
C ILE A 444 14.10 -14.76 -10.71
N ALA A 445 14.11 -13.47 -10.40
CA ALA A 445 15.21 -12.64 -10.88
C ALA A 445 16.49 -13.11 -10.20
N LEU A 446 17.52 -13.52 -10.97
CA LEU A 446 18.78 -14.06 -10.46
C LEU A 446 19.55 -13.01 -9.63
N GLY A 447 19.20 -12.85 -8.35
CA GLY A 447 20.01 -12.16 -7.34
C GLY A 447 19.49 -10.82 -6.85
N GLU A 448 18.51 -10.20 -7.53
CA GLU A 448 17.92 -8.93 -7.11
C GLU A 448 16.41 -9.00 -7.31
N THR A 449 15.63 -8.46 -6.39
CA THR A 449 14.15 -8.48 -6.39
C THR A 449 13.48 -7.73 -7.56
N SER A 450 14.22 -7.37 -8.61
CA SER A 450 13.76 -6.53 -9.71
C SER A 450 13.72 -7.29 -11.04
N PRO A 451 12.68 -7.07 -11.88
CA PRO A 451 12.59 -7.68 -13.20
C PRO A 451 13.69 -7.18 -14.14
N TRP A 452 14.01 -7.99 -15.15
CA TRP A 452 15.04 -7.63 -16.12
C TRP A 452 14.42 -6.79 -17.23
N TRP A 453 14.98 -5.62 -17.47
CA TRP A 453 14.47 -4.67 -18.45
C TRP A 453 15.12 -4.90 -19.81
N PHE A 454 14.31 -5.25 -20.80
CA PHE A 454 14.75 -5.42 -22.18
C PHE A 454 14.09 -4.40 -23.10
N ASN A 455 14.80 -4.04 -24.17
CA ASN A 455 14.15 -3.38 -25.30
C ASN A 455 13.15 -4.36 -25.94
N PRO A 456 11.92 -3.94 -26.28
CA PRO A 456 10.90 -4.80 -26.89
C PRO A 456 11.38 -5.51 -28.16
N SER A 457 12.22 -4.84 -28.95
CA SER A 457 12.81 -5.40 -30.17
C SER A 457 13.79 -6.54 -29.92
N CYS A 458 14.09 -6.86 -28.67
CA CYS A 458 14.87 -8.02 -28.25
C CYS A 458 13.99 -9.21 -27.85
N LEU A 459 12.67 -9.05 -27.74
CA LEU A 459 11.74 -10.10 -27.32
C LEU A 459 10.92 -10.60 -28.52
N THR A 460 10.51 -11.85 -28.50
CA THR A 460 9.64 -12.46 -29.52
C THR A 460 8.70 -13.47 -28.87
N HIS A 461 7.53 -13.70 -29.45
CA HIS A 461 6.59 -14.75 -29.01
C HIS A 461 6.94 -16.12 -29.59
N GLU A 462 7.96 -16.19 -30.45
CA GLU A 462 8.44 -17.45 -31.00
C GLU A 462 9.73 -17.85 -30.29
N ARG A 463 9.69 -18.99 -29.59
CA ARG A 463 10.89 -19.59 -29.00
C ARG A 463 11.97 -19.72 -30.08
N PRO A 464 13.19 -19.20 -29.88
CA PRO A 464 14.30 -19.40 -30.80
C PRO A 464 14.55 -20.88 -31.06
N ASP A 465 15.03 -21.20 -32.24
CA ASP A 465 15.46 -22.57 -32.53
C ASP A 465 16.81 -22.90 -31.90
N SER A 466 16.91 -24.15 -31.44
CA SER A 466 18.12 -24.82 -31.01
C SER A 466 18.20 -26.19 -31.65
N TRP A 467 19.40 -26.78 -31.74
CA TRP A 467 19.57 -28.13 -32.30
C TRP A 467 18.76 -29.16 -31.51
N GLU A 468 18.75 -29.07 -30.17
CA GLU A 468 17.99 -29.97 -29.30
C GLU A 468 16.49 -29.90 -29.58
N ARG A 469 15.95 -28.70 -29.80
CA ARG A 469 14.53 -28.54 -30.15
C ARG A 469 14.22 -29.12 -31.51
N VAL A 470 15.08 -28.89 -32.50
CA VAL A 470 14.92 -29.48 -33.83
C VAL A 470 14.95 -31.01 -33.76
N GLU A 471 15.83 -31.59 -32.94
CA GLU A 471 15.87 -33.04 -32.69
C GLU A 471 14.64 -33.57 -31.96
N GLU A 472 14.14 -32.84 -30.95
CA GLU A 472 12.91 -33.19 -30.24
C GLU A 472 11.71 -33.16 -31.19
N ASP A 473 11.60 -32.09 -31.97
CA ASP A 473 10.54 -31.91 -32.94
C ASP A 473 10.59 -32.94 -34.06
N ALA A 474 11.79 -33.34 -34.50
CA ALA A 474 11.98 -34.42 -35.47
C ALA A 474 11.45 -35.79 -34.98
N LYS A 475 11.33 -35.99 -33.67
CA LYS A 475 10.76 -37.21 -33.08
C LYS A 475 9.22 -37.17 -33.00
N LYS A 476 8.59 -36.02 -33.16
CA LYS A 476 7.12 -35.86 -33.07
C LYS A 476 6.43 -36.44 -34.31
N TYR A 477 5.19 -36.91 -34.14
CA TYR A 477 4.33 -37.18 -35.30
C TYR A 477 3.96 -35.85 -35.99
N PRO A 478 3.79 -35.79 -37.33
CA PRO A 478 3.52 -34.53 -38.03
C PRO A 478 2.35 -33.72 -37.46
N CYS A 479 1.26 -34.37 -37.02
CA CYS A 479 0.15 -33.65 -36.40
C CYS A 479 0.56 -33.01 -35.07
N HIS A 480 1.34 -33.71 -34.23
CA HIS A 480 1.88 -33.15 -32.99
C HIS A 480 2.91 -32.03 -33.26
N TYR A 481 3.73 -32.16 -34.31
CA TYR A 481 4.68 -31.13 -34.74
C TYR A 481 3.97 -29.80 -35.05
N PHE A 482 2.84 -29.86 -35.76
CA PHE A 482 2.03 -28.70 -36.09
C PHE A 482 1.02 -28.31 -34.99
N GLY A 483 1.09 -28.92 -33.80
CA GLY A 483 0.21 -28.57 -32.67
C GLY A 483 -1.24 -29.03 -32.80
N HIS A 484 -1.53 -30.02 -33.65
CA HIS A 484 -2.87 -30.57 -33.85
C HIS A 484 -3.00 -31.97 -33.22
N GLU A 485 -3.74 -32.05 -32.12
CA GLU A 485 -4.12 -33.34 -31.52
C GLU A 485 -5.45 -33.83 -32.12
N ARG A 486 -5.36 -34.85 -33.00
CA ARG A 486 -6.47 -35.66 -33.55
C ARG A 486 -7.41 -34.98 -34.58
N ASN A 487 -7.31 -35.51 -35.82
CA ASN A 487 -8.34 -35.64 -36.88
C ASN A 487 -8.96 -34.40 -37.55
N THR A 488 -8.67 -33.17 -37.15
CA THR A 488 -9.06 -32.00 -37.96
C THR A 488 -7.81 -31.30 -38.49
N CYS A 489 -7.70 -31.22 -39.82
CA CYS A 489 -6.62 -30.50 -40.50
C CYS A 489 -6.99 -29.03 -40.77
N ASP A 490 -8.10 -28.55 -40.21
CA ASP A 490 -8.54 -27.17 -40.39
C ASP A 490 -7.54 -26.21 -39.76
N GLY A 491 -6.98 -25.31 -40.58
CA GLY A 491 -5.93 -24.39 -40.17
C GLY A 491 -4.52 -24.99 -40.08
N CYS A 492 -4.34 -26.29 -40.36
CA CYS A 492 -3.02 -26.91 -40.34
C CYS A 492 -2.16 -26.40 -41.52
N PRO A 493 -0.91 -25.95 -41.29
CA PRO A 493 -0.04 -25.49 -42.37
C PRO A 493 0.22 -26.55 -43.44
N ALA A 494 0.15 -27.83 -43.07
CA ALA A 494 0.31 -28.96 -43.98
C ALA A 494 -0.98 -29.36 -44.72
N HIS A 495 -2.12 -28.72 -44.43
CA HIS A 495 -3.42 -29.09 -45.01
C HIS A 495 -3.49 -28.90 -46.53
N SER A 496 -2.80 -27.89 -47.04
CA SER A 496 -2.81 -27.53 -48.47
C SER A 496 -1.99 -28.48 -49.35
N VAL A 497 -1.14 -29.32 -48.75
CA VAL A 497 -0.30 -30.25 -49.47
C VAL A 497 -1.04 -31.58 -49.56
N TYR A 498 -1.68 -31.83 -50.71
CA TYR A 498 -2.36 -33.10 -51.00
C TYR A 498 -1.41 -34.28 -50.70
N GLY A 499 -1.75 -35.07 -49.69
CA GLY A 499 -1.00 -36.28 -49.31
C GLY A 499 -0.62 -36.34 -47.84
N SER A 500 0.63 -36.72 -47.57
CA SER A 500 1.16 -36.88 -46.21
C SER A 500 1.66 -35.54 -45.65
N CYS A 501 1.44 -35.26 -44.36
CA CYS A 501 2.02 -34.09 -43.70
C CYS A 501 3.55 -34.20 -43.47
N ARG A 502 4.14 -35.39 -43.67
CA ARG A 502 5.57 -35.65 -43.41
C ARG A 502 6.52 -34.77 -44.25
N PRO A 503 6.35 -34.64 -45.59
CA PRO A 503 7.26 -33.82 -46.40
C PRO A 503 7.26 -32.35 -46.00
N VAL A 504 6.12 -31.81 -45.55
CA VAL A 504 6.00 -30.42 -45.06
C VAL A 504 6.80 -30.26 -43.76
N MET A 505 6.59 -31.15 -42.79
CA MET A 505 7.37 -31.19 -41.55
C MET A 505 8.87 -31.34 -41.81
N THR A 506 9.28 -32.28 -42.67
CA THR A 506 10.70 -32.49 -43.01
C THR A 506 11.32 -31.27 -43.68
N SER A 507 10.60 -30.63 -44.60
CA SER A 507 11.07 -29.41 -45.27
C SER A 507 11.24 -28.26 -44.28
N ASP A 508 10.32 -28.11 -43.33
CA ASP A 508 10.41 -27.10 -42.28
C ASP A 508 11.57 -27.38 -41.31
N LEU A 509 11.75 -28.63 -40.86
CA LEU A 509 12.91 -29.03 -40.06
C LEU A 509 14.23 -28.75 -40.78
N VAL A 510 14.34 -29.07 -42.07
CA VAL A 510 15.54 -28.77 -42.87
C VAL A 510 15.77 -27.26 -42.98
N ARG A 511 14.72 -26.47 -43.15
CA ARG A 511 14.82 -25.00 -43.15
C ARG A 511 15.35 -24.49 -41.82
N ARG A 512 14.84 -25.00 -40.69
CA ARG A 512 15.31 -24.66 -39.33
C ARG A 512 16.77 -25.09 -39.12
N CYS A 513 17.15 -26.30 -39.51
CA CYS A 513 18.56 -26.75 -39.48
C CYS A 513 19.49 -25.85 -40.29
N ARG A 514 19.07 -25.40 -41.48
CA ARG A 514 19.88 -24.50 -42.32
C ARG A 514 20.06 -23.15 -41.66
N ALA A 515 18.98 -22.57 -41.11
CA ALA A 515 19.06 -21.30 -40.39
C ALA A 515 20.00 -21.41 -39.17
N LEU A 516 19.92 -22.51 -38.41
CA LEU A 516 20.85 -22.77 -37.29
C LEU A 516 22.31 -22.90 -37.75
N ALA A 517 22.55 -23.66 -38.82
CA ALA A 517 23.90 -23.85 -39.36
C ALA A 517 24.50 -22.57 -39.96
N GLU A 518 23.68 -21.72 -40.59
CA GLU A 518 24.11 -20.41 -41.07
C GLU A 518 24.43 -19.46 -39.90
N ARG A 519 23.64 -19.51 -38.83
CA ARG A 519 23.89 -18.75 -37.60
C ARG A 519 25.23 -19.11 -36.95
N GLU A 520 25.52 -20.41 -36.80
CA GLU A 520 26.78 -20.88 -36.21
C GLU A 520 28.01 -20.51 -37.05
N ARG A 521 27.87 -20.42 -38.39
CA ARG A 521 28.96 -19.96 -39.26
C ARG A 521 29.22 -18.46 -39.15
N GLY A 522 28.23 -17.65 -38.79
CA GLY A 522 28.38 -16.20 -38.63
C GLY A 522 28.96 -15.79 -37.27
N GLU A 523 28.94 -16.69 -36.29
CA GLU A 523 29.49 -16.46 -34.94
C GLU A 523 30.94 -16.93 -34.78
N ALA A 524 31.48 -17.68 -35.75
CA ALA A 524 32.88 -18.13 -35.81
C ALA A 524 33.77 -17.15 -36.57
#